data_AF-A0A9P7THR9-F1
#
_entry.id   AF-A0A9P7THR9-F1
#
_cell.length_a   1.000
_cell.length_b   1.000
_cell.length_c   1.000
_cell.angle_alpha   90.00
_cell.angle_beta   90.00
_cell.angle_gamma   90.00
#
_symmetry.space_group_name_H-M   'P 1'
#
loop_
_entity.id
_entity.type
_entity.pdbx_description
1 polymer ?
#
loop_
_entity_poly.entity_id
_entity_poly.type
_entity_poly.pdbx_seq_one_letter_code
_entity_poly.pdbx_strand_id
1 'polypeptide(L)'
;MTPPCHAFPASDLPSRIQVDVNGRRRKQEPSLAGKKIDLSTCELLRMVQYKCDVEDPSIKESPVLCFPVERLFRRCQDRTGPFLVETTAWEGSDDAGSAGAMRREKKAKAGGAGAGVKPFQWSTSWADADVAR
;
A
#
# COMPACT_ATOMS: atom_id res chain seq x y z
N MET A 1 -14.59 -15.79 -3.74
CA MET A 1 -13.55 -15.58 -2.72
C MET A 1 -12.32 -15.00 -3.40
N THR A 2 -11.63 -14.04 -2.79
CA THR A 2 -10.38 -13.49 -3.33
C THR A 2 -9.27 -14.54 -3.17
N PRO A 3 -8.51 -14.87 -4.22
CA PRO A 3 -7.44 -15.85 -4.12
C PRO A 3 -6.32 -15.35 -3.19
N PRO A 4 -5.55 -16.26 -2.55
CA PRO A 4 -4.36 -15.87 -1.80
C PRO A 4 -3.41 -15.06 -2.68
N CYS A 5 -3.10 -13.84 -2.25
CA CYS A 5 -2.14 -12.97 -2.93
C CYS A 5 -0.79 -13.06 -2.20
N HIS A 6 0.28 -13.40 -2.92
CA HIS A 6 1.63 -13.30 -2.38
C HIS A 6 2.02 -11.82 -2.27
N ALA A 7 2.59 -11.45 -1.13
CA ALA A 7 3.19 -10.13 -0.95
C ALA A 7 4.41 -9.99 -1.88
N PHE A 8 4.60 -8.79 -2.43
CA PHE A 8 5.75 -8.43 -3.26
C PHE A 8 6.15 -6.96 -2.98
N PRO A 9 7.40 -6.56 -3.28
CA PRO A 9 7.84 -5.18 -3.12
C PRO A 9 7.06 -4.20 -3.99
N ALA A 10 6.79 -2.99 -3.48
CA ALA A 10 6.08 -1.97 -4.24
C ALA A 10 6.78 -1.60 -5.57
N SER A 11 8.11 -1.72 -5.64
CA SER A 11 8.90 -1.51 -6.86
C SER A 11 8.50 -2.43 -8.01
N ASP A 12 7.94 -3.60 -7.72
CA ASP A 12 7.61 -4.61 -8.72
C ASP A 12 6.19 -4.41 -9.28
N LEU A 13 5.44 -3.44 -8.75
CA LEU A 13 4.07 -3.15 -9.14
C LEU A 13 3.92 -2.88 -10.66
N PRO A 14 4.77 -2.08 -11.33
CA PRO A 14 4.67 -1.85 -12.78
C PRO A 14 4.79 -3.13 -13.61
N SER A 15 5.56 -4.11 -13.11
CA SER A 15 5.73 -5.42 -13.75
C SER A 15 4.56 -6.35 -13.43
N ARG A 16 4.08 -6.34 -12.18
CA ARG A 16 3.03 -7.25 -11.70
C ARG A 16 1.67 -6.96 -12.35
N ILE A 17 1.36 -5.70 -12.61
CA ILE A 17 0.09 -5.31 -13.24
C ILE A 17 -0.02 -5.72 -14.71
N GLN A 18 1.07 -6.11 -15.36
CA GLN A 18 1.05 -6.59 -16.74
C GLN A 18 0.43 -7.98 -16.85
N VAL A 19 0.19 -8.65 -15.72
CA VAL A 19 -0.28 -10.03 -15.63
C VAL A 19 -1.67 -10.05 -15.00
N ASP A 20 -2.55 -10.93 -15.48
CA ASP A 20 -3.87 -11.15 -14.92
C ASP A 20 -3.80 -12.10 -13.70
N VAL A 21 -4.96 -12.32 -13.07
CA VAL A 21 -5.10 -13.22 -11.91
C VAL A 21 -4.75 -14.68 -12.22
N ASN A 22 -4.72 -15.06 -13.50
CA ASN A 22 -4.38 -16.41 -13.96
C ASN A 22 -2.90 -16.53 -14.36
N GLY A 23 -2.09 -15.48 -14.14
CA GLY A 23 -0.68 -15.47 -14.51
C GLY A 23 -0.42 -15.24 -16.02
N ARG A 24 -1.44 -14.86 -16.80
CA ARG A 24 -1.30 -14.55 -18.23
C ARG A 24 -1.08 -13.06 -18.44
N ARG A 25 -0.29 -12.71 -19.45
CA ARG A 25 -0.09 -11.30 -19.83
C ARG A 25 -1.43 -10.67 -20.24
N ARG A 26 -1.78 -9.53 -19.63
CA ARG A 26 -2.97 -8.74 -19.98
C ARG A 26 -2.88 -8.27 -21.41
N LYS A 27 -3.96 -8.45 -22.16
CA LYS A 27 -4.09 -7.93 -23.52
C LYS A 27 -4.55 -6.49 -23.44
N GLN A 28 -3.89 -5.61 -24.17
CA GLN A 28 -4.32 -4.23 -24.34
C GLN A 28 -5.44 -4.12 -25.38
N GLU A 29 -6.11 -2.98 -25.39
CA GLU A 29 -7.00 -2.57 -26.47
C GLU A 29 -6.29 -2.66 -27.83
N PRO A 30 -7.00 -2.91 -28.94
CA PRO A 30 -6.40 -3.08 -30.27
C PRO A 30 -5.53 -1.89 -30.69
N SER A 31 -5.91 -0.67 -30.31
CA SER A 31 -5.17 0.57 -30.60
C SER A 31 -3.82 0.67 -29.86
N LEU A 32 -3.66 -0.06 -28.75
CA LEU A 32 -2.46 -0.09 -27.92
C LEU A 32 -1.80 -1.47 -27.92
N ALA A 33 -2.13 -2.31 -28.91
CA ALA A 33 -1.62 -3.66 -29.02
C ALA A 33 -0.08 -3.70 -28.94
N GLY A 34 0.45 -4.55 -28.06
CA GLY A 34 1.89 -4.72 -27.85
C GLY A 34 2.51 -3.78 -26.80
N LYS A 35 1.85 -2.66 -26.47
CA LYS A 35 2.33 -1.75 -25.41
C LYS A 35 2.10 -2.35 -24.02
N LYS A 36 2.94 -1.94 -23.07
CA LYS A 36 2.77 -2.26 -21.64
C LYS A 36 1.82 -1.21 -21.03
N ILE A 37 1.11 -1.62 -19.99
CA ILE A 37 0.29 -0.69 -19.19
C ILE A 37 1.25 0.20 -18.42
N ASP A 38 1.11 1.51 -18.58
CA ASP A 38 1.86 2.49 -17.80
C ASP A 38 1.00 2.96 -16.62
N LEU A 39 1.42 2.59 -15.40
CA LEU A 39 0.74 2.95 -14.15
C LEU A 39 0.58 4.45 -13.98
N SER A 40 1.56 5.25 -14.42
CA SER A 40 1.55 6.70 -14.24
C SER A 40 0.46 7.40 -15.06
N THR A 41 0.05 6.78 -16.16
CA THR A 41 -1.01 7.27 -17.06
C THR A 41 -2.42 6.86 -16.62
N CYS A 42 -2.53 5.90 -15.71
CA CYS A 42 -3.81 5.50 -15.14
C CYS A 42 -4.33 6.57 -14.18
N GLU A 43 -5.65 6.72 -14.13
CA GLU A 43 -6.33 7.67 -13.24
C GLU A 43 -6.03 7.36 -11.77
N LEU A 44 -5.61 8.38 -11.01
CA LEU A 44 -5.34 8.27 -9.58
C LEU A 44 -6.61 8.57 -8.77
N LEU A 45 -6.99 7.61 -7.95
CA LEU A 45 -8.13 7.66 -7.04
C LEU A 45 -7.62 7.63 -5.59
N ARG A 46 -8.31 8.34 -4.71
CA ARG A 46 -7.97 8.46 -3.29
C ARG A 46 -9.15 7.99 -2.45
N MET A 47 -8.88 7.21 -1.40
CA MET A 47 -9.87 6.76 -0.44
C MET A 47 -9.30 6.82 0.97
N VAL A 48 -10.03 7.42 1.90
CA VAL A 48 -9.66 7.39 3.32
C VAL A 48 -10.25 6.13 3.96
N GLN A 49 -9.37 5.31 4.54
CA GLN A 49 -9.75 4.21 5.43
C GLN A 49 -9.41 4.59 6.87
N TYR A 50 -9.95 3.87 7.85
CA TYR A 50 -9.54 4.02 9.25
C TYR A 50 -8.87 2.75 9.72
N LYS A 51 -7.69 2.90 10.32
CA LYS A 51 -7.03 1.83 11.07
C LYS A 51 -7.37 2.02 12.53
N CYS A 52 -8.03 1.04 13.13
CA CYS A 52 -8.38 1.05 14.54
C CYS A 52 -7.54 0.01 15.28
N ASP A 53 -6.83 0.46 16.31
CA ASP A 53 -6.06 -0.39 17.21
C ASP A 53 -6.65 -0.26 18.63
N VAL A 54 -6.74 -1.38 19.35
CA VAL A 54 -7.08 -1.38 20.78
C VAL A 54 -5.82 -1.00 21.56
N GLU A 55 -5.90 0.01 22.43
CA GLU A 55 -4.72 0.52 23.14
C GLU A 55 -4.07 -0.54 24.04
N ASP A 56 -4.88 -1.26 24.83
CA ASP A 56 -4.46 -2.41 25.64
C ASP A 56 -5.50 -3.56 25.52
N PRO A 57 -5.22 -4.60 24.72
CA PRO A 57 -6.12 -5.74 24.55
C PRO A 57 -6.39 -6.55 25.82
N SER A 58 -5.59 -6.39 26.88
CA SER A 58 -5.76 -7.12 28.14
C SER A 58 -6.85 -6.52 29.04
N ILE A 59 -7.22 -5.26 28.81
CA ILE A 59 -8.25 -4.54 29.57
C ILE A 59 -9.58 -4.62 28.82
N LYS A 60 -10.62 -5.16 29.49
CA LYS A 60 -11.95 -5.42 28.89
C LYS A 60 -12.60 -4.19 28.24
N GLU A 61 -12.32 -3.00 28.76
CA GLU A 61 -12.90 -1.72 28.32
C GLU A 61 -11.82 -0.75 27.83
N SER A 62 -10.72 -1.29 27.30
CA SER A 62 -9.66 -0.46 26.70
C SER A 62 -10.21 0.42 25.58
N PRO A 63 -9.77 1.68 25.50
CA PRO A 63 -10.09 2.55 24.37
C PRO A 63 -9.66 1.94 23.03
N VAL A 64 -10.47 2.22 22.00
CA VAL A 64 -10.14 1.94 20.59
C VAL A 64 -9.72 3.24 19.94
N LEU A 65 -8.50 3.28 19.42
CA LEU A 65 -7.95 4.46 18.74
C LEU A 65 -7.99 4.22 17.24
N CYS A 66 -8.74 5.07 16.53
CA CYS A 66 -8.85 5.00 15.07
C CYS A 66 -8.12 6.18 14.42
N PHE A 67 -7.28 5.88 13.44
CA PHE A 67 -6.49 6.86 12.71
C PHE A 67 -6.83 6.79 11.21
N PRO A 68 -6.98 7.94 10.53
CA PRO A 68 -7.21 7.96 9.10
C PRO A 68 -5.95 7.49 8.35
N VAL A 69 -6.15 6.63 7.36
CA VAL A 69 -5.13 6.10 6.45
C VAL A 69 -5.58 6.39 5.03
N GLU A 70 -4.83 7.24 4.32
CA GLU A 70 -5.06 7.49 2.91
C GLU A 70 -4.58 6.29 2.09
N ARG A 71 -5.49 5.75 1.27
CA ARG A 71 -5.21 4.68 0.31
C ARG A 71 -5.32 5.24 -1.10
N LEU A 72 -4.31 4.94 -1.90
CA LEU A 72 -4.19 5.41 -3.27
C LEU A 72 -4.41 4.23 -4.22
N PHE A 73 -5.20 4.46 -5.27
CA PHE A 73 -5.51 3.45 -6.27
C PHE A 73 -5.35 4.02 -7.68
N ARG A 74 -4.82 3.22 -8.59
CA ARG A 74 -4.81 3.53 -10.02
C ARG A 74 -5.91 2.74 -10.72
N ARG A 75 -6.79 3.43 -11.45
CA ARG A 75 -7.78 2.80 -12.34
C ARG A 75 -7.17 2.67 -13.73
N CYS A 76 -6.74 1.46 -14.05
CA CYS A 76 -6.15 1.10 -15.33
C CYS A 76 -7.14 0.37 -16.23
N GLN A 77 -6.82 0.24 -17.51
CA GLN A 77 -7.66 -0.45 -18.49
C GLN A 77 -6.88 -1.52 -19.25
N ASP A 78 -7.52 -2.67 -19.42
CA ASP A 78 -7.11 -3.71 -20.37
C ASP A 78 -8.28 -4.04 -21.31
N ARG A 79 -8.08 -5.01 -22.20
CA ARG A 79 -9.08 -5.43 -23.20
C ARG A 79 -10.38 -5.99 -22.59
N THR A 80 -10.31 -6.48 -21.36
CA THR A 80 -11.47 -7.04 -20.65
C THR A 80 -12.27 -5.95 -19.95
N GLY A 81 -11.60 -4.88 -19.53
CA GLY A 81 -12.24 -3.72 -18.93
C GLY A 81 -11.33 -2.96 -17.95
N PRO A 82 -11.90 -2.02 -17.17
CA PRO A 82 -11.17 -1.32 -16.14
C PRO A 82 -10.85 -2.25 -14.96
N PHE A 83 -9.68 -2.04 -14.35
CA PHE A 83 -9.27 -2.72 -13.13
C PHE A 83 -8.58 -1.75 -12.18
N LEU A 84 -8.66 -2.04 -10.89
CA LEU A 84 -8.08 -1.21 -9.84
C LEU A 84 -6.80 -1.85 -9.32
N VAL A 85 -5.80 -1.01 -9.06
CA VAL A 85 -4.52 -1.38 -8.46
C VAL A 85 -4.31 -0.50 -7.25
N GLU A 86 -4.14 -1.08 -6.06
CA GLU A 86 -3.68 -0.31 -4.91
C GLU A 86 -2.23 0.12 -5.12
N THR A 87 -1.97 1.43 -5.06
CA THR A 87 -0.67 2.03 -5.30
C THR A 87 -0.15 2.81 -4.11
N THR A 88 -0.80 2.75 -2.94
CA THR A 88 -0.40 3.47 -1.71
C THR A 88 1.10 3.43 -1.42
N ALA A 89 1.71 2.23 -1.46
CA ALA A 89 3.15 2.06 -1.22
C ALA A 89 4.04 2.42 -2.41
N TRP A 90 3.47 2.53 -3.62
CA TRP A 90 4.18 2.87 -4.86
C TRP A 90 4.27 4.39 -5.09
N GLU A 91 3.24 5.15 -4.71
CA GLU A 91 3.24 6.63 -4.80
C GLU A 91 4.09 7.30 -3.69
N GLY A 92 4.47 6.53 -2.66
CA GLY A 92 5.01 6.99 -1.37
C GLY A 92 6.40 7.63 -1.36
N SER A 93 6.76 8.44 -2.36
CA SER A 93 7.93 9.33 -2.31
C SER A 93 7.63 10.77 -2.71
N ASP A 94 6.57 11.03 -3.49
CA ASP A 94 6.26 12.38 -3.99
C ASP A 94 5.06 13.05 -3.30
N ASP A 95 4.19 12.29 -2.61
CA ASP A 95 2.98 12.79 -1.91
C ASP A 95 3.15 12.92 -0.38
N ALA A 96 4.36 12.71 0.17
CA ALA A 96 4.67 12.93 1.59
C ALA A 96 4.67 14.42 2.01
N GLY A 97 4.19 15.31 1.14
CA GLY A 97 4.11 16.76 1.36
C GLY A 97 2.80 17.25 2.01
N SER A 98 1.78 16.41 2.19
CA SER A 98 0.48 16.84 2.77
C SER A 98 0.21 16.29 4.18
N ALA A 99 1.03 15.37 4.70
CA ALA A 99 1.00 14.99 6.11
C ALA A 99 1.74 16.06 6.93
N GLY A 100 0.98 17.06 7.41
CA GLY A 100 1.38 18.16 8.30
C GLY A 100 2.79 18.07 8.89
N ALA A 101 3.73 18.77 8.24
CA ALA A 101 5.04 19.06 8.80
C ALA A 101 4.88 20.02 9.98
N MET A 102 4.65 19.48 11.19
CA MET A 102 4.88 20.24 12.41
C MET A 102 6.39 20.48 12.51
N ARG A 103 6.78 21.70 12.14
CA ARG A 103 8.15 22.23 12.16
C ARG A 103 8.69 22.18 13.60
N ARG A 104 9.30 21.06 13.98
CA ARG A 104 9.97 20.90 15.27
C ARG A 104 11.36 21.51 15.16
N GLU A 105 11.55 22.62 15.86
CA GLU A 105 12.80 23.35 15.98
C GLU A 105 13.95 22.42 16.39
N LYS A 106 15.06 22.52 15.64
CA LYS A 106 16.30 21.80 15.90
C LYS A 106 16.88 22.22 17.25
N LYS A 107 16.99 21.28 18.19
CA LYS A 107 18.07 21.29 19.18
C LYS A 107 18.84 19.99 19.07
N ALA A 108 19.98 20.05 18.41
CA ALA A 108 20.90 18.95 18.23
C ALA A 108 21.46 18.51 19.60
N LYS A 109 21.41 17.19 19.86
CA LYS A 109 22.44 16.52 20.66
C LYS A 109 22.65 15.12 20.11
N ALA A 110 23.91 14.84 19.81
CA ALA A 110 24.39 13.63 19.16
C ALA A 110 24.28 12.38 20.04
N GLY A 111 24.14 11.23 19.39
CA GLY A 111 24.50 9.92 19.94
C GLY A 111 23.40 8.88 19.79
N GLY A 112 23.64 7.84 18.98
CA GLY A 112 22.85 6.61 19.00
C GLY A 112 22.66 5.99 17.62
N ALA A 113 23.41 4.91 17.35
CA ALA A 113 23.29 4.10 16.16
C ALA A 113 21.95 3.33 16.09
N GLY A 114 21.48 3.11 14.87
CA GLY A 114 20.69 1.92 14.52
C GLY A 114 19.18 2.02 14.67
N ALA A 115 18.49 2.24 13.54
CA ALA A 115 17.37 1.42 13.07
C ALA A 115 16.86 2.05 11.77
N GLY A 116 17.10 1.39 10.64
CA GLY A 116 16.46 1.76 9.39
C GLY A 116 14.94 1.76 9.59
N VAL A 117 14.29 2.88 9.24
CA VAL A 117 12.83 2.99 9.25
C VAL A 117 12.30 1.89 8.35
N LYS A 118 11.75 0.83 8.95
CA LYS A 118 11.11 -0.23 8.18
C LYS A 118 9.92 0.40 7.47
N PRO A 119 9.77 0.25 6.15
CA PRO A 119 8.59 0.75 5.47
C PRO A 119 7.36 0.11 6.12
N PHE A 120 6.35 0.93 6.39
CA PHE A 120 5.08 0.47 6.95
C PHE A 120 4.47 -0.55 5.99
N GLN A 121 4.66 -1.83 6.29
CA GLN A 121 4.09 -2.92 5.53
C GLN A 121 2.68 -3.16 6.05
N TRP A 122 1.69 -3.05 5.16
CA TRP A 122 0.33 -3.45 5.46
C TRP A 122 0.25 -4.98 5.50
N SER A 123 -0.47 -5.48 6.51
CA SER A 123 -0.67 -6.88 6.92
C SER A 123 0.55 -7.62 7.52
N THR A 124 0.73 -7.50 8.83
CA THR A 124 1.42 -8.51 9.66
C THR A 124 0.44 -9.29 10.53
N SER A 125 -0.76 -9.63 10.03
CA SER A 125 -1.72 -10.33 10.88
C SER A 125 -2.60 -11.32 10.12
N TRP A 126 -1.99 -12.18 9.31
CA TRP A 126 -2.57 -13.50 8.99
C TRP A 126 -1.58 -14.65 9.22
N ALA A 127 -0.35 -14.35 9.69
CA ALA A 127 0.74 -15.33 9.83
C ALA A 127 1.34 -15.43 11.25
N ASP A 128 0.92 -14.63 12.24
CA ASP A 128 1.20 -14.95 13.64
C ASP A 128 0.17 -15.99 14.11
N ALA A 129 0.29 -17.20 13.55
CA ALA A 129 -0.35 -18.38 14.09
C ALA A 129 0.47 -18.86 15.29
N ASP A 130 -0.19 -18.94 16.45
CA ASP A 130 0.12 -19.79 17.60
C ASP A 130 1.61 -20.01 17.96
N VAL A 131 2.13 -19.18 18.88
CA VAL A 131 3.06 -19.69 19.90
C VAL A 131 2.72 -19.08 21.26
N ALA A 132 1.65 -19.59 21.87
CA ALA A 132 1.50 -19.56 23.32
C ALA A 132 1.66 -21.00 23.83
N ARG A 133 2.72 -21.23 24.61
CA ARG A 133 3.01 -22.48 25.30
C ARG A 133 2.61 -22.35 26.76
#